data_AF-A0A960J996-F1
#
_entry.id   AF-A0A960J996-F1
#
_cell.length_a   1.000
_cell.length_b   1.000
_cell.length_c   1.000
_cell.angle_alpha   90.00
_cell.angle_beta   90.00
_cell.angle_gamma   90.00
#
_symmetry.space_group_name_H-M   'P 1'
#
loop_
_entity.id
_entity.type
_entity.pdbx_description
1 polymer ?
#
loop_
_entity_poly.entity_id
_entity_poly.type
_entity_poly.pdbx_seq_one_letter_code
_entity_poly.pdbx_strand_id
1 'polypeptide(L)'
;MYDRPPLIANPWKRWLAGFAFWTVVGLFFATKSSIQGEPAGPMEVFERSMVQWYLWGLLAALVVRIDRRLPAPPEALLQRALWHLPLSPVIVFLHICGTVAASALLNGQALSFGTLEAAVANAARGGLHWQMLVYWMIVGVYYAYDYHVRLQQRHLRNSELERLLAESRLHNLRSQLHPHFLFNALNAISSHVEREPRLARRMLEQLGDLLRLSLDHAEDQEISLDEEIAFLERYLSIQKARFEERLEVRFDVYSDARQGLVPTF
;
A
#
# COMPACT_ATOMS: atom_id res chain seq x y z
N MET A 1 8.51 -12.93 -4.48
CA MET A 1 9.55 -12.35 -3.60
C MET A 1 9.32 -10.84 -3.57
N TYR A 2 8.68 -10.31 -2.53
CA TYR A 2 8.24 -8.90 -2.49
C TYR A 2 9.45 -8.02 -2.19
N ASP A 3 9.93 -7.26 -3.17
CA ASP A 3 11.11 -6.41 -3.01
C ASP A 3 10.72 -5.18 -2.19
N ARG A 4 11.24 -5.09 -0.96
CA ARG A 4 10.83 -4.06 0.02
C ARG A 4 11.57 -2.75 -0.28
N PRO A 5 10.88 -1.66 -0.65
CA PRO A 5 11.56 -0.41 -0.97
C PRO A 5 12.33 0.14 0.26
N PRO A 6 13.54 0.68 0.06
CA PRO A 6 14.36 1.20 1.15
C PRO A 6 13.84 2.53 1.69
N LEU A 7 14.07 2.79 2.99
CA LEU A 7 13.54 3.94 3.75
C LEU A 7 14.02 5.29 3.23
N ILE A 8 15.26 5.31 2.77
CA ILE A 8 15.83 6.43 2.05
C ILE A 8 16.27 5.86 0.72
N ALA A 9 15.69 6.36 -0.37
CA ALA A 9 16.01 5.91 -1.72
C ALA A 9 17.51 5.98 -2.00
N ASN A 10 18.22 6.94 -1.38
CA ASN A 10 19.66 7.05 -1.46
C ASN A 10 20.36 6.15 -0.41
N PRO A 11 21.13 5.12 -0.84
CA PRO A 11 21.82 4.21 0.06
C PRO A 11 22.85 4.91 0.96
N TRP A 12 23.52 5.97 0.48
CA TRP A 12 24.50 6.72 1.27
C TRP A 12 23.87 7.43 2.46
N LYS A 13 22.70 8.05 2.27
CA LYS A 13 21.98 8.71 3.36
C LYS A 13 21.50 7.72 4.43
N ARG A 14 21.21 6.46 4.06
CA ARG A 14 20.87 5.39 5.03
C ARG A 14 22.06 5.02 5.91
N TRP A 15 23.21 4.84 5.29
CA TRP A 15 24.43 4.54 6.01
C TRP A 15 24.83 5.70 6.92
N LEU A 16 24.71 6.94 6.45
CA LEU A 16 24.98 8.13 7.27
C LEU A 16 24.03 8.25 8.46
N ALA A 17 22.72 8.04 8.25
CA ALA A 17 21.73 8.07 9.34
C ALA A 17 21.96 6.95 10.36
N GLY A 18 22.27 5.73 9.89
CA GLY A 18 22.62 4.60 10.76
C GLY A 18 23.89 4.87 11.55
N PHE A 19 24.94 5.37 10.89
CA PHE A 19 26.19 5.77 11.54
C PHE A 19 25.93 6.81 12.62
N ALA A 20 25.27 7.93 12.29
CA ALA A 20 24.95 8.99 13.23
C ALA A 20 24.13 8.48 14.44
N PHE A 21 23.14 7.61 14.20
CA PHE A 21 22.35 7.00 15.27
C PHE A 21 23.22 6.20 16.24
N TRP A 22 24.05 5.27 15.73
CA TRP A 22 24.91 4.46 16.58
C TRP A 22 26.03 5.27 17.25
N THR A 23 26.51 6.35 16.62
CA THR A 23 27.44 7.28 17.25
C THR A 23 26.81 7.96 18.47
N VAL A 24 25.57 8.45 18.35
CA VAL A 24 24.86 9.10 19.47
C VAL A 24 24.63 8.12 20.62
N VAL A 25 24.21 6.90 20.32
CA VAL A 25 24.04 5.85 21.33
C VAL A 25 25.38 5.53 22.01
N GLY A 26 26.45 5.36 21.24
CA GLY A 26 27.79 5.13 21.77
C GLY A 26 28.26 6.26 22.68
N LEU A 27 28.06 7.51 22.27
CA LEU A 27 28.47 8.69 23.03
C LEU A 27 27.72 8.81 24.37
N PHE A 28 26.41 8.51 24.35
CA PHE A 28 25.58 8.48 25.56
C PHE A 28 26.12 7.47 26.57
N PHE A 29 26.39 6.23 26.14
CA PHE A 29 26.87 5.19 27.05
C PHE A 29 28.33 5.40 27.48
N ALA A 30 29.19 5.96 26.64
CA ALA A 30 30.54 6.36 27.01
C ALA A 30 30.51 7.40 28.14
N THR A 31 29.69 8.45 27.98
CA THR A 31 29.53 9.52 28.98
C THR A 31 28.98 8.96 30.29
N LYS A 32 27.95 8.10 30.22
CA LYS A 32 27.36 7.44 31.38
C LYS A 32 28.37 6.58 32.15
N SER A 33 29.20 5.82 31.43
CA SER A 33 30.24 4.97 32.02
C SER A 33 31.36 5.80 32.68
N SER A 34 31.77 6.90 32.04
CA SER A 34 32.77 7.82 32.61
C SER A 34 32.28 8.51 33.89
N ILE A 35 31.02 8.95 33.95
CA ILE A 35 30.42 9.57 35.14
C ILE A 35 30.29 8.57 36.30
N GLN A 36 30.07 7.29 36.00
CA GLN A 36 29.96 6.23 37.02
C GLN A 36 31.30 5.83 37.66
N GLY A 37 32.41 6.47 37.26
CA GLY A 37 33.71 6.27 37.87
C GLY A 37 34.30 4.89 37.59
N GLU A 38 34.04 4.33 36.39
CA GLU A 38 34.67 3.08 36.00
C GLU A 38 36.20 3.18 36.10
N PRO A 39 36.89 2.13 36.58
CA PRO A 39 38.33 2.15 36.89
C PRO A 39 39.23 2.15 35.62
N ALA A 40 38.75 2.67 34.50
CA ALA A 40 39.42 2.76 33.21
C ALA A 40 39.59 4.21 32.76
N GLY A 41 40.56 4.48 31.89
CA GLY A 41 40.78 5.83 31.36
C GLY A 41 39.60 6.33 30.52
N PRO A 42 39.33 7.65 30.43
CA PRO A 42 38.21 8.19 29.64
C PRO A 42 38.22 7.76 28.17
N MET A 43 39.42 7.66 27.57
CA MET A 43 39.57 7.22 26.19
C MET A 43 39.24 5.73 26.01
N GLU A 44 39.68 4.88 26.92
CA GLU A 44 39.40 3.44 26.90
C GLU A 44 37.90 3.16 27.05
N VAL A 45 37.23 3.89 27.95
CA VAL A 45 35.78 3.85 28.12
C VAL A 45 35.06 4.24 26.84
N PHE A 46 35.52 5.31 26.19
CA PHE A 46 34.97 5.78 24.92
C PHE A 46 35.12 4.75 23.80
N GLU A 47 36.33 4.23 23.58
CA GLU A 47 36.62 3.24 22.54
C GLU A 47 35.79 1.97 22.73
N ARG A 48 35.75 1.43 23.95
CA ARG A 48 34.96 0.24 24.28
C ARG A 48 33.47 0.46 24.03
N SER A 49 32.94 1.63 24.38
CA SER A 49 31.54 1.97 24.12
C SER A 49 31.24 2.06 22.62
N MET A 50 32.11 2.74 21.86
CA MET A 50 31.95 2.85 20.40
C MET A 50 31.99 1.48 19.73
N VAL A 51 32.94 0.62 20.11
CA VAL A 51 33.03 -0.76 19.62
C VAL A 51 31.73 -1.52 19.91
N GLN A 52 31.25 -1.47 21.16
CA GLN A 52 30.04 -2.17 21.58
C GLN A 52 28.82 -1.80 20.72
N TRP A 53 28.61 -0.49 20.49
CA TRP A 53 27.42 0.02 19.81
C TRP A 53 27.52 -0.04 18.28
N TYR A 54 28.70 0.15 17.69
CA TYR A 54 28.88 -0.12 16.25
C TYR A 54 28.72 -1.60 15.91
N LEU A 55 29.14 -2.51 16.80
CA LEU A 55 28.92 -3.94 16.61
C LEU A 55 27.42 -4.27 16.63
N TRP A 56 26.65 -3.64 17.53
CA TRP A 56 25.18 -3.71 17.51
C TRP A 56 24.60 -3.16 16.21
N GLY A 57 25.13 -2.07 15.67
CA GLY A 57 24.69 -1.53 14.39
C GLY A 57 24.93 -2.44 13.19
N LEU A 58 26.08 -3.11 13.15
CA LEU A 58 26.39 -4.12 12.14
C LEU A 58 25.45 -5.33 12.27
N LEU A 59 25.26 -5.82 13.51
CA LEU A 59 24.34 -6.92 13.78
C LEU A 59 22.89 -6.55 13.49
N ALA A 60 22.44 -5.33 13.76
CA ALA A 60 21.11 -4.85 13.41
C ALA A 60 20.88 -4.91 11.90
N ALA A 61 21.87 -4.50 11.09
CA ALA A 61 21.79 -4.62 9.63
C ALA A 61 21.75 -6.09 9.17
N LEU A 62 22.42 -6.99 9.87
CA LEU A 62 22.35 -8.44 9.64
C LEU A 62 20.97 -9.00 10.02
N VAL A 63 20.46 -8.66 11.20
CA VAL A 63 19.14 -9.07 11.71
C VAL A 63 18.04 -8.64 10.74
N VAL A 64 18.08 -7.40 10.25
CA VAL A 64 17.13 -6.92 9.24
C VAL A 64 17.23 -7.70 7.93
N ARG A 65 18.45 -8.08 7.49
CA ARG A 65 18.62 -8.93 6.29
C ARG A 65 18.07 -10.34 6.49
N ILE A 66 18.29 -10.94 7.66
CA ILE A 66 17.76 -12.27 8.01
C ILE A 66 16.23 -12.20 8.06
N ASP A 67 15.69 -11.23 8.79
CA ASP A 67 14.26 -11.01 8.96
C ASP A 67 13.50 -10.87 7.62
N ARG A 68 14.10 -10.19 6.64
CA ARG A 68 13.54 -10.04 5.30
C ARG A 68 13.47 -11.35 4.51
N ARG A 69 14.28 -12.34 4.86
CA ARG A 69 14.34 -13.66 4.22
C ARG A 69 13.52 -14.73 4.97
N LEU A 70 12.97 -14.40 6.14
CA LEU A 70 12.17 -15.35 6.91
C LEU A 70 10.89 -15.74 6.14
N PRO A 71 10.48 -17.02 6.16
CA PRO A 71 9.26 -17.51 5.53
C PRO A 71 8.04 -17.19 6.39
N ALA A 72 7.88 -15.93 6.79
CA ALA A 72 6.76 -15.46 7.60
C ALA A 72 6.13 -14.23 6.93
N PRO A 73 4.79 -14.17 6.83
CA PRO A 73 4.14 -12.99 6.29
C PRO A 73 4.43 -11.79 7.20
N PRO A 74 4.56 -10.58 6.64
CA PRO A 74 4.98 -9.42 7.42
C PRO A 74 4.04 -9.06 8.56
N GLU A 75 2.78 -9.49 8.50
CA GLU A 75 1.74 -9.23 9.50
C GLU A 75 1.68 -10.26 10.62
N ALA A 76 2.31 -11.44 10.46
CA ALA A 76 2.27 -12.48 11.48
C ALA A 76 3.31 -12.22 12.57
N LEU A 77 3.02 -11.26 13.45
CA LEU A 77 3.81 -10.90 14.64
C LEU A 77 4.31 -12.13 15.39
N LEU A 78 3.39 -13.05 15.72
CA LEU A 78 3.71 -14.26 16.49
C LEU A 78 4.69 -15.18 15.74
N GLN A 79 4.47 -15.43 14.45
CA GLN A 79 5.35 -16.30 13.67
C GLN A 79 6.76 -15.71 13.53
N ARG A 80 6.88 -14.39 13.39
CA ARG A 80 8.19 -13.72 13.35
C ARG A 80 8.87 -13.76 14.72
N ALA A 81 8.12 -13.51 15.80
CA ALA A 81 8.64 -13.64 17.15
C ALA A 81 9.18 -15.07 17.41
N LEU A 82 8.48 -16.10 16.93
CA LEU A 82 8.94 -17.50 17.02
C LEU A 82 10.25 -17.73 16.27
N TRP A 83 10.49 -17.08 15.12
CA TRP A 83 11.79 -17.13 14.43
C TRP A 83 12.89 -16.33 15.15
N HIS A 84 12.54 -15.21 15.77
CA HIS A 84 13.49 -14.39 16.52
C HIS A 84 13.87 -14.96 17.89
N LEU A 85 13.05 -15.84 18.46
CA LEU A 85 13.30 -16.51 19.74
C LEU A 85 14.61 -17.32 19.71
N PRO A 86 14.83 -18.30 18.79
CA PRO A 86 16.11 -19.01 18.69
C PRO A 86 17.23 -18.16 18.08
N LEU A 87 16.91 -17.14 17.28
CA LEU A 87 17.92 -16.25 16.69
C LEU A 87 18.54 -15.31 17.74
N SER A 88 17.78 -14.94 18.78
CA SER A 88 18.22 -14.01 19.83
C SER A 88 19.49 -14.46 20.57
N PRO A 89 19.60 -15.69 21.13
CA PRO A 89 20.83 -16.12 21.79
C PRO A 89 22.02 -16.23 20.81
N VAL A 90 21.78 -16.59 19.55
CA VAL A 90 22.85 -16.69 18.53
C VAL A 90 23.44 -15.32 18.23
N ILE A 91 22.60 -14.31 18.02
CA ILE A 91 23.06 -12.93 17.74
C ILE A 91 23.74 -12.33 18.97
N VAL A 92 23.22 -12.57 20.18
CA VAL A 92 23.84 -12.12 21.42
C VAL A 92 25.21 -12.78 21.62
N PHE A 93 25.34 -14.08 21.34
CA PHE A 93 26.64 -14.78 21.41
C PHE A 93 27.64 -14.20 20.40
N LEU A 94 27.22 -13.95 19.15
CA LEU A 94 28.06 -13.29 18.15
C LEU A 94 28.49 -11.88 18.59
N HIS A 95 27.61 -11.14 19.28
CA HIS A 95 27.96 -9.84 19.85
C HIS A 95 29.03 -9.95 20.94
N ILE A 96 28.90 -10.92 21.85
CA ILE A 96 29.89 -11.19 22.90
C ILE A 96 31.24 -11.58 22.28
N CYS A 97 31.27 -12.52 21.33
CA CYS A 97 32.50 -12.91 20.65
C CYS A 97 33.15 -11.73 19.92
N GLY A 98 32.35 -10.92 19.22
CA GLY A 98 32.84 -9.75 18.49
C GLY A 98 33.41 -8.66 19.41
N THR A 99 32.79 -8.43 20.56
CA THR A 99 33.30 -7.46 21.55
C THR A 99 34.58 -7.93 22.21
N VAL A 100 34.69 -9.22 22.58
CA VAL A 100 35.94 -9.80 23.11
C VAL A 100 37.06 -9.72 22.07
N ALA A 101 36.77 -10.07 20.82
CA ALA A 101 37.76 -10.03 19.74
C ALA A 101 38.25 -8.60 19.45
N ALA A 102 37.33 -7.64 19.39
CA ALA A 102 37.68 -6.24 19.18
C ALA A 102 38.49 -5.67 20.36
N SER A 103 38.12 -6.02 21.59
CA SER A 103 38.87 -5.60 22.79
C SER A 103 40.29 -6.19 22.81
N ALA A 104 40.43 -7.48 22.50
CA ALA A 104 41.74 -8.14 22.41
C ALA A 104 42.63 -7.47 21.35
N LEU A 105 42.07 -7.14 20.18
CA LEU A 105 42.77 -6.44 19.11
C LEU A 105 43.23 -5.03 19.53
N LEU A 106 42.33 -4.24 20.14
CA LEU A 106 42.64 -2.87 20.58
C LEU A 106 43.72 -2.83 21.67
N ASN A 107 43.69 -3.81 22.58
CA ASN A 107 44.64 -3.90 23.69
C ASN A 107 45.92 -4.68 23.34
N GLY A 108 46.06 -5.19 22.10
CA GLY A 108 47.20 -6.00 21.69
C GLY A 108 47.33 -7.34 22.45
N GLN A 109 46.22 -7.86 22.98
CA GLN A 109 46.18 -9.10 23.76
C GLN A 109 45.86 -10.30 22.87
N ALA A 110 46.45 -11.46 23.18
CA ALA A 110 46.12 -12.70 22.50
C ALA A 110 44.71 -13.16 22.86
N LEU A 111 43.94 -13.53 21.84
CA LEU A 111 42.60 -14.07 22.00
C LEU A 111 42.71 -15.49 22.58
N SER A 112 42.20 -15.68 23.80
CA SER A 112 42.32 -16.95 24.51
C SER A 112 40.95 -17.51 24.91
N PHE A 113 40.85 -18.83 25.02
CA PHE A 113 39.63 -19.48 25.51
C PHE A 113 39.21 -18.97 26.88
N GLY A 114 40.16 -18.69 27.77
CA GLY A 114 39.88 -18.13 29.10
C GLY A 114 39.22 -16.75 29.06
N THR A 115 39.64 -15.86 28.15
CA THR A 115 39.00 -14.55 27.98
C THR A 115 37.56 -14.65 27.47
N LEU A 116 37.30 -15.60 26.56
CA LEU A 116 35.96 -15.86 26.05
C LEU A 116 35.06 -16.47 27.13
N GLU A 117 35.57 -17.45 27.87
CA GLU A 117 34.86 -18.10 28.98
C GLU A 117 34.48 -17.08 30.05
N ALA A 118 35.40 -16.21 30.45
CA ALA A 118 35.13 -15.14 31.41
C ALA A 118 34.05 -14.17 30.91
N ALA A 119 34.07 -13.80 29.63
CA ALA A 119 33.06 -12.93 29.02
C ALA A 119 31.67 -13.59 28.99
N VAL A 120 31.60 -14.88 28.63
CA VAL A 120 30.36 -15.66 28.63
C VAL A 120 29.82 -15.84 30.05
N ALA A 121 30.68 -16.16 31.02
CA ALA A 121 30.31 -16.27 32.43
C ALA A 121 29.80 -14.93 32.99
N ASN A 122 30.42 -13.81 32.58
CA ASN A 122 29.95 -12.48 32.95
C ASN A 122 28.59 -12.14 32.34
N ALA A 123 28.37 -12.50 31.08
CA ALA A 123 27.06 -12.36 30.45
C ALA A 123 26.00 -13.22 31.17
N ALA A 124 26.31 -14.48 31.50
CA ALA A 124 25.40 -15.38 32.20
C ALA A 124 24.97 -14.86 33.59
N ARG A 125 25.85 -14.13 34.30
CA ARG A 125 25.55 -13.53 35.61
C ARG A 125 24.59 -12.33 35.57
N GLY A 126 24.16 -11.88 34.39
CA GLY A 126 23.12 -10.85 34.26
C GLY A 126 23.19 -10.01 32.98
N GLY A 127 24.35 -9.96 32.30
CA GLY A 127 24.50 -9.23 31.05
C GLY A 127 23.66 -9.78 29.89
N LEU A 128 23.34 -11.08 29.91
CA LEU A 128 22.62 -11.76 28.84
C LEU A 128 21.18 -11.25 28.70
N HIS A 129 20.48 -11.05 29.82
CA HIS A 129 19.13 -10.48 29.79
C HIS A 129 19.12 -9.07 29.20
N TRP A 130 20.08 -8.23 29.57
CA TRP A 130 20.22 -6.88 29.02
C TRP A 130 20.48 -6.91 27.50
N GLN A 131 21.38 -7.78 27.04
CA GLN A 131 21.69 -7.93 25.62
C GLN A 131 20.50 -8.47 24.82
N MET A 132 19.72 -9.38 25.40
CA MET A 132 18.45 -9.85 24.81
C MET A 132 17.43 -8.72 24.72
N LEU A 133 17.31 -7.86 25.74
CA LEU A 133 16.42 -6.69 25.69
C LEU A 133 16.83 -5.74 24.55
N VAL A 134 18.12 -5.46 24.38
CA VAL A 134 18.63 -4.64 23.26
C VAL A 134 18.27 -5.28 21.92
N TYR A 135 18.48 -6.59 21.77
CA TYR A 135 18.10 -7.34 20.57
C TYR A 135 16.60 -7.22 20.27
N TRP A 136 15.74 -7.51 21.23
CA TRP A 136 14.28 -7.46 21.05
C TRP A 136 13.77 -6.04 20.81
N MET A 137 14.42 -5.03 21.38
CA MET A 137 14.15 -3.62 21.08
C MET A 137 14.49 -3.29 19.63
N ILE A 138 15.65 -3.73 19.12
CA ILE A 138 16.03 -3.53 17.71
C ILE A 138 15.01 -4.20 16.78
N VAL A 139 14.65 -5.46 17.05
CA VAL A 139 13.65 -6.21 16.27
C VAL A 139 12.29 -5.52 16.34
N GLY A 140 11.86 -5.10 17.54
CA GLY A 140 10.59 -4.42 17.77
C GLY A 140 10.47 -3.08 17.05
N VAL A 141 11.48 -2.22 17.16
CA VAL A 141 11.54 -0.92 16.47
C VAL A 141 11.52 -1.12 14.96
N TYR A 142 12.33 -2.04 14.44
CA TYR A 142 12.33 -2.35 13.02
C TYR A 142 10.96 -2.89 12.56
N TYR A 143 10.34 -3.80 13.32
CA TYR A 143 9.05 -4.37 12.97
C TYR A 143 7.94 -3.31 12.98
N ALA A 144 7.87 -2.48 14.02
CA ALA A 144 6.92 -1.38 14.12
C ALA A 144 7.05 -0.42 12.93
N TYR A 145 8.28 -0.05 12.59
CA TYR A 145 8.55 0.78 11.43
C TYR A 145 8.08 0.13 10.12
N ASP A 146 8.47 -1.12 9.89
CA ASP A 146 8.15 -1.89 8.66
C ASP A 146 6.63 -2.12 8.53
N TYR A 147 5.93 -2.24 9.66
CA TYR A 147 4.46 -2.28 9.73
C TYR A 147 3.83 -0.93 9.35
N HIS A 148 4.31 0.19 9.91
CA HIS A 148 3.78 1.52 9.60
C HIS A 148 3.89 1.87 8.11
N VAL A 149 5.04 1.60 7.49
CA VAL A 149 5.23 1.87 6.06
C VAL A 149 4.26 1.06 5.20
N ARG A 150 4.04 -0.22 5.54
CA ARG A 150 3.09 -1.07 4.83
C ARG A 150 1.65 -0.60 4.99
N LEU A 151 1.28 -0.14 6.18
CA LEU A 151 -0.05 0.38 6.42
C LEU A 151 -0.33 1.61 5.54
N GLN A 152 0.63 2.53 5.44
CA GLN A 152 0.52 3.69 4.54
C GLN A 152 0.40 3.29 3.07
N GLN A 153 1.22 2.33 2.61
CA GLN A 153 1.13 1.82 1.24
C GLN A 153 -0.23 1.19 0.93
N ARG A 154 -0.83 0.48 1.89
CA ARG A 154 -2.18 -0.08 1.75
C ARG A 154 -3.25 1.00 1.64
N HIS A 155 -3.18 2.03 2.49
CA HIS A 155 -4.12 3.14 2.41
C HIS A 155 -4.04 3.87 1.07
N LEU A 156 -2.82 4.14 0.57
CA LEU A 156 -2.63 4.73 -0.75
C LEU A 156 -3.18 3.84 -1.86
N ARG A 157 -2.91 2.54 -1.81
CA ARG A 157 -3.39 1.59 -2.82
C ARG A 157 -4.91 1.46 -2.83
N ASN A 158 -5.54 1.43 -1.65
CA ASN A 158 -7.00 1.39 -1.54
C ASN A 158 -7.64 2.68 -2.09
N SER A 159 -7.09 3.85 -1.75
CA SER A 159 -7.58 5.12 -2.28
C SER A 159 -7.45 5.21 -3.80
N GLU A 160 -6.36 4.69 -4.37
CA GLU A 160 -6.18 4.58 -5.82
C GLU A 160 -7.23 3.68 -6.47
N LEU A 161 -7.54 2.52 -5.86
CA LEU A 161 -8.55 1.59 -6.35
C LEU A 161 -9.97 2.18 -6.26
N GLU A 162 -10.31 2.87 -5.17
CA GLU A 162 -11.59 3.57 -5.02
C GLU A 162 -11.76 4.66 -6.09
N ARG A 163 -10.69 5.43 -6.36
CA ARG A 163 -10.68 6.43 -7.43
C ARG A 163 -10.91 5.81 -8.80
N LEU A 164 -10.18 4.74 -9.14
CA LEU A 164 -10.34 4.05 -10.42
C LEU A 164 -11.75 3.46 -10.58
N LEU A 165 -12.32 2.93 -9.50
CA LEU A 165 -13.69 2.43 -9.49
C LEU A 165 -14.71 3.56 -9.70
N ALA A 166 -14.52 4.72 -9.06
CA ALA A 166 -15.36 5.89 -9.27
C ALA A 166 -15.24 6.43 -10.72
N GLU A 167 -14.03 6.53 -11.26
CA GLU A 167 -13.79 6.91 -12.66
C GLU A 167 -14.45 5.93 -13.64
N SER A 168 -14.35 4.62 -13.37
CA SER A 168 -15.01 3.58 -14.18
C SER A 168 -16.52 3.68 -14.12
N ARG A 169 -17.12 3.92 -12.95
CA ARG A 169 -18.56 4.13 -12.80
C ARG A 169 -19.03 5.38 -13.54
N LEU A 170 -18.30 6.49 -13.41
CA LEU A 170 -18.58 7.72 -14.14
C LEU A 170 -18.46 7.51 -15.66
N HIS A 171 -17.46 6.76 -16.12
CA HIS A 171 -17.31 6.44 -17.53
C HIS A 171 -18.51 5.62 -18.04
N ASN A 172 -18.94 4.60 -17.28
CA ASN A 172 -20.09 3.78 -17.62
C ASN A 172 -21.39 4.61 -17.69
N LEU A 173 -21.66 5.43 -16.67
CA LEU A 173 -22.80 6.36 -16.67
C LEU A 173 -22.76 7.32 -17.87
N ARG A 174 -21.58 7.80 -18.26
CA ARG A 174 -21.43 8.66 -19.44
C ARG A 174 -21.60 7.91 -20.76
N SER A 175 -21.25 6.64 -20.85
CA SER A 175 -21.47 5.84 -22.06
C SER A 175 -22.95 5.52 -22.28
N GLN A 176 -23.71 5.27 -21.21
CA GLN A 176 -25.15 5.01 -21.28
C GLN A 176 -25.93 6.21 -21.86
N LEU A 177 -25.46 7.44 -21.64
CA LEU A 177 -26.14 8.66 -22.12
C LEU A 177 -25.97 8.97 -23.63
N HIS A 178 -25.28 8.14 -24.42
CA HIS A 178 -25.00 8.35 -25.86
C HIS A 178 -24.86 9.84 -26.26
N PRO A 179 -23.77 10.54 -25.86
CA PRO A 179 -23.66 12.00 -25.97
C PRO A 179 -23.91 12.55 -27.38
N HIS A 180 -23.52 11.80 -28.42
CA HIS A 180 -23.75 12.18 -29.81
C HIS A 180 -25.25 12.23 -30.17
N PHE A 181 -26.05 11.29 -29.67
CA PHE A 181 -27.49 11.32 -29.87
C PHE A 181 -28.12 12.56 -29.23
N LEU A 182 -27.74 12.87 -27.98
CA LEU A 182 -28.19 14.05 -27.24
C LEU A 182 -27.91 15.35 -28.01
N PHE A 183 -26.68 15.55 -28.47
CA PHE A 183 -26.34 16.75 -29.25
C PHE A 183 -27.13 16.83 -30.56
N ASN A 184 -27.29 15.71 -31.27
CA ASN A 184 -28.06 15.68 -32.51
C ASN A 184 -29.55 15.96 -32.28
N ALA A 185 -30.14 15.41 -31.22
CA ALA A 185 -31.53 15.64 -30.87
C ALA A 185 -31.77 17.10 -30.50
N LEU A 186 -30.90 17.70 -29.67
CA LEU A 186 -30.98 19.12 -29.30
C LEU A 186 -30.82 20.05 -30.50
N ASN A 187 -29.89 19.75 -31.42
CA ASN A 187 -29.72 20.54 -32.64
C ASN A 187 -30.97 20.48 -33.54
N ALA A 188 -31.57 19.29 -33.70
CA ALA A 188 -32.82 19.15 -34.45
C ALA A 188 -33.97 19.91 -33.78
N ILE A 189 -34.10 19.83 -32.46
CA ILE A 189 -35.09 20.63 -31.72
C ILE A 189 -34.87 22.12 -31.99
N SER A 190 -33.62 22.59 -31.89
CA SER A 190 -33.27 23.99 -32.15
C SER A 190 -33.63 24.46 -33.56
N SER A 191 -33.51 23.60 -34.59
CA SER A 191 -33.88 23.97 -35.97
C SER A 191 -35.40 24.03 -36.21
N HIS A 192 -36.21 23.34 -35.42
CA HIS A 192 -37.68 23.37 -35.52
C HIS A 192 -38.34 24.37 -34.55
N VAL A 193 -37.61 24.94 -33.57
CA VAL A 193 -38.19 25.86 -32.57
C VAL A 193 -38.90 27.08 -33.19
N GLU A 194 -38.35 27.66 -34.28
CA GLU A 194 -38.93 28.84 -34.92
C GLU A 194 -40.02 28.49 -35.94
N ARG A 195 -39.83 27.42 -36.73
CA ARG A 195 -40.73 27.05 -37.84
C ARG A 195 -41.90 26.18 -37.39
N GLU A 196 -41.67 25.28 -36.43
CA GLU A 196 -42.65 24.31 -35.94
C GLU A 196 -42.59 24.15 -34.41
N PRO A 197 -43.01 25.17 -33.64
CA PRO A 197 -42.82 25.19 -32.19
C PRO A 197 -43.51 24.01 -31.46
N ARG A 198 -44.63 23.53 -32.01
CA ARG A 198 -45.36 22.36 -31.47
C ARG A 198 -44.59 21.07 -31.66
N LEU A 199 -43.88 20.90 -32.79
CA LEU A 199 -43.04 19.74 -33.03
C LEU A 199 -41.82 19.75 -32.11
N ALA A 200 -41.13 20.90 -32.03
CA ALA A 200 -39.98 21.07 -31.15
C ALA A 200 -40.31 20.78 -29.67
N ARG A 201 -41.48 21.24 -29.19
CA ARG A 201 -41.93 20.93 -27.81
C ARG A 201 -42.16 19.43 -27.58
N ARG A 202 -42.81 18.73 -28.51
CA ARG A 202 -43.00 17.27 -28.42
C ARG A 202 -41.67 16.52 -28.44
N MET A 203 -40.74 16.92 -29.31
CA MET A 203 -39.40 16.31 -29.35
C MET A 203 -38.64 16.50 -28.03
N LEU A 204 -38.80 17.67 -27.38
CA LEU A 204 -38.17 17.96 -26.10
C LEU A 204 -38.78 17.13 -24.95
N GLU A 205 -40.10 16.93 -24.96
CA GLU A 205 -40.80 16.02 -24.03
C GLU A 205 -40.35 14.56 -24.22
N GLN A 206 -40.31 14.09 -25.47
CA GLN A 206 -39.85 12.73 -25.80
C GLN A 206 -38.38 12.51 -25.43
N LEU A 207 -37.53 13.52 -25.63
CA LEU A 207 -36.13 13.47 -25.21
C LEU A 207 -35.99 13.38 -23.69
N GLY A 208 -36.80 14.14 -22.94
CA GLY A 208 -36.85 14.07 -21.48
C GLY A 208 -37.30 12.70 -20.96
N ASP A 209 -38.35 12.13 -21.55
CA ASP A 209 -38.85 10.78 -21.23
C ASP A 209 -37.80 9.70 -21.53
N LEU A 210 -37.12 9.80 -22.67
CA LEU A 210 -36.07 8.85 -23.06
C LEU A 210 -34.89 8.86 -22.07
N LEU A 211 -34.43 10.06 -21.69
CA LEU A 211 -33.34 10.21 -20.71
C LEU A 211 -33.73 9.65 -19.35
N ARG A 212 -34.98 9.87 -18.92
CA ARG A 212 -35.48 9.32 -17.67
C ARG A 212 -35.51 7.79 -17.69
N LEU A 213 -36.04 7.19 -18.76
CA LEU A 213 -36.08 5.73 -18.92
C LEU A 213 -34.69 5.10 -18.97
N SER A 214 -33.73 5.75 -19.66
CA SER A 214 -32.34 5.30 -19.73
C SER A 214 -31.63 5.34 -18.36
N LEU A 215 -31.97 6.31 -17.51
CA LEU A 215 -31.43 6.40 -16.15
C LEU A 215 -32.13 5.45 -15.16
N ASP A 216 -33.45 5.25 -15.31
CA ASP A 216 -34.24 4.39 -14.42
C ASP A 216 -33.85 2.90 -14.57
N HIS A 217 -33.44 2.46 -15.77
CA HIS A 217 -33.00 1.09 -16.05
C HIS A 217 -31.47 0.94 -16.14
N ALA A 218 -30.70 1.94 -15.73
CA ALA A 218 -29.23 1.96 -15.84
C ALA A 218 -28.51 0.85 -15.07
N GLU A 219 -29.17 0.29 -14.03
CA GLU A 219 -28.64 -0.79 -13.19
C GLU A 219 -29.24 -2.17 -13.54
N ASP A 220 -30.29 -2.22 -14.37
CA ASP A 220 -30.95 -3.47 -14.76
C ASP A 220 -30.13 -4.19 -15.84
N GLN A 221 -29.80 -5.47 -15.61
CA GLN A 221 -29.07 -6.28 -16.59
C GLN A 221 -29.96 -6.82 -17.71
N GLU A 222 -31.24 -7.04 -17.42
CA GLU A 222 -32.23 -7.55 -18.38
C GLU A 222 -33.60 -6.89 -18.12
N ILE A 223 -34.27 -6.49 -19.20
CA ILE A 223 -35.65 -5.98 -19.20
C ILE A 223 -36.53 -6.82 -20.13
N SER A 224 -37.85 -6.70 -20.03
CA SER A 224 -38.73 -7.38 -20.98
C SER A 224 -38.58 -6.79 -22.39
N LEU A 225 -38.76 -7.62 -23.42
CA LEU A 225 -38.74 -7.16 -24.81
C LEU A 225 -39.79 -6.06 -25.07
N ASP A 226 -40.94 -6.10 -24.40
CA ASP A 226 -41.95 -5.02 -24.49
C ASP A 226 -41.43 -3.68 -23.94
N GLU A 227 -40.66 -3.69 -22.84
CA GLU A 227 -40.03 -2.48 -22.28
C GLU A 227 -38.94 -1.94 -23.21
N GLU A 228 -38.11 -2.83 -23.78
CA GLU A 228 -37.09 -2.49 -24.78
C GLU A 228 -37.74 -1.87 -26.04
N ILE A 229 -38.82 -2.44 -26.54
CA ILE A 229 -39.56 -1.89 -27.69
C ILE A 229 -40.14 -0.53 -27.35
N ALA A 230 -40.72 -0.34 -26.17
CA ALA A 230 -41.26 0.95 -25.75
C ALA A 230 -40.16 2.03 -25.67
N PHE A 231 -38.95 1.66 -25.27
CA PHE A 231 -37.79 2.54 -25.33
C PHE A 231 -37.39 2.87 -26.78
N LEU A 232 -37.27 1.86 -27.64
CA LEU A 232 -36.94 2.02 -29.06
C LEU A 232 -37.96 2.87 -29.82
N GLU A 233 -39.26 2.73 -29.54
CA GLU A 233 -40.31 3.55 -30.14
C GLU A 233 -40.12 5.03 -29.82
N ARG A 234 -39.78 5.37 -28.57
CA ARG A 234 -39.48 6.74 -28.14
C ARG A 234 -38.22 7.26 -28.83
N TYR A 235 -37.15 6.47 -28.86
CA TYR A 235 -35.91 6.83 -29.55
C TYR A 235 -36.14 7.10 -31.04
N LEU A 236 -36.83 6.19 -31.72
CA LEU A 236 -37.11 6.27 -33.15
C LEU A 236 -38.08 7.40 -33.48
N SER A 237 -38.98 7.78 -32.57
CA SER A 237 -39.84 8.96 -32.77
C SER A 237 -39.04 10.26 -32.84
N ILE A 238 -38.00 10.41 -32.01
CA ILE A 238 -37.07 11.55 -32.04
C ILE A 238 -36.24 11.51 -33.35
N GLN A 239 -35.77 10.33 -33.74
CA GLN A 239 -35.03 10.16 -34.99
C GLN A 239 -35.88 10.44 -36.24
N LYS A 240 -37.16 10.04 -36.22
CA LYS A 240 -38.10 10.28 -37.32
C LYS A 240 -38.37 11.76 -37.50
N ALA A 241 -38.49 12.53 -36.41
CA ALA A 241 -38.58 13.99 -36.51
C ALA A 241 -37.29 14.62 -37.09
N ARG A 242 -36.12 14.01 -36.88
CA ARG A 242 -34.84 14.48 -37.43
C ARG A 242 -34.65 14.14 -38.92
N PHE A 243 -35.09 12.95 -39.32
CA PHE A 243 -34.90 12.44 -40.67
C PHE A 243 -36.11 12.62 -41.58
N GLU A 244 -37.23 13.08 -41.02
CA GLU A 244 -38.50 13.32 -41.71
C GLU A 244 -38.90 12.10 -42.55
N GLU A 245 -39.19 12.31 -43.83
CA GLU A 245 -39.59 11.28 -44.81
C GLU A 245 -38.49 10.24 -45.10
N ARG A 246 -37.25 10.46 -44.67
CA ARG A 246 -36.12 9.56 -44.96
C ARG A 246 -36.03 8.35 -44.03
N LEU A 247 -36.86 8.28 -43.00
CA LEU A 247 -36.88 7.20 -42.02
C LEU A 247 -38.27 6.58 -41.89
N GLU A 248 -38.41 5.35 -42.38
CA GLU A 248 -39.58 4.51 -42.18
C GLU A 248 -39.22 3.33 -41.26
N VAL A 249 -40.06 3.08 -40.25
CA VAL A 249 -39.82 2.08 -39.21
C VAL A 249 -41.03 1.16 -39.12
N ARG A 250 -40.78 -0.15 -39.14
CA ARG A 250 -41.79 -1.18 -38.93
C ARG A 250 -41.30 -2.17 -37.87
N PHE A 251 -42.09 -2.35 -36.83
CA PHE A 251 -41.87 -3.39 -35.83
C PHE A 251 -42.63 -4.65 -36.24
N ASP A 252 -41.93 -5.79 -36.30
CA ASP A 252 -42.52 -7.11 -36.50
C ASP A 252 -42.07 -8.01 -35.35
N VAL A 253 -42.96 -8.19 -34.37
CA VAL A 253 -42.65 -8.81 -33.08
C VAL A 253 -43.70 -9.85 -32.76
N TYR A 254 -43.26 -11.09 -32.59
CA TYR A 254 -44.14 -12.19 -32.20
C TYR A 254 -44.66 -12.01 -30.77
N SER A 255 -45.94 -12.30 -30.55
CA SER A 255 -46.62 -12.04 -29.28
C SER A 255 -46.06 -12.84 -28.10
N ASP A 256 -45.55 -14.04 -28.36
CA ASP A 256 -44.90 -14.93 -27.40
C ASP A 256 -43.50 -14.46 -26.98
N ALA A 257 -42.83 -13.64 -27.80
CA ALA A 257 -41.51 -13.09 -27.49
C ALA A 257 -41.54 -11.84 -26.58
N ARG A 258 -42.69 -11.17 -26.46
CA ARG A 258 -42.83 -9.87 -25.78
C ARG A 258 -42.42 -9.84 -24.30
N GLN A 259 -42.59 -10.97 -23.61
CA GLN A 259 -42.23 -11.12 -22.20
C GLN A 259 -40.84 -11.75 -22.02
N GLY A 260 -40.14 -12.05 -23.11
CA GLY A 260 -38.77 -12.55 -23.06
C GLY A 260 -37.84 -11.47 -22.49
N LEU A 261 -36.90 -11.88 -21.64
CA LEU A 261 -35.88 -11.00 -21.10
C LEU A 261 -34.81 -10.77 -22.16
N VAL A 262 -34.42 -9.50 -22.34
CA VAL A 262 -33.36 -9.06 -23.24
C VAL A 262 -32.37 -8.18 -22.47
N PRO A 263 -31.07 -8.20 -22.84
CA PRO A 263 -30.10 -7.30 -22.22
C PRO A 263 -30.47 -5.84 -22.45
N THR A 264 -30.37 -5.03 -21.40
CA THR A 264 -30.64 -3.58 -21.44
C THR A 264 -29.56 -2.85 -22.28
N PHE A 265 -29.96 -1.79 -22.99
CA PHE A 265 -29.13 -0.97 -23.91
C PHE A 265 -27.85 -0.35 -23.30
#